data_AF-A0AB37CA66-F1
#
_entry.id   AF-A0AB37CA66-F1
#
_cell.length_a   1.000
_cell.length_b   1.000
_cell.length_c   1.000
_cell.angle_alpha   90.00
_cell.angle_beta   90.00
_cell.angle_gamma   90.00
#
_symmetry.space_group_name_H-M   'P 1'
#
loop_
_entity.id
_entity.type
_entity.pdbx_description
1 polymer ?
#
loop_
_entity_poly.entity_id
_entity_poly.type
_entity_poly.pdbx_seq_one_letter_code
_entity_poly.pdbx_strand_id
1 'polypeptide(L)'
;MSLLKKKLDITVEGEEYIMMFDMKSIAVYQELSNVSFAEGFLKLQLFDDIEAINFIASTLRKKSDPEEPLGKDFIENGNLLFALAVLRLNAIDYINMSLPISTMEKK
;
A
#
# COMPACT_ATOMS: atom_id res chain seq x y z
N MET A 1 1.57 4.09 -19.75
CA MET A 1 0.93 5.12 -18.92
C MET A 1 1.22 4.78 -17.47
N SER A 2 1.92 5.66 -16.75
CA SER A 2 2.14 5.45 -15.32
C SER A 2 0.81 5.62 -14.60
N LEU A 3 0.32 4.57 -13.94
CA LEU A 3 -0.85 4.63 -13.06
C LEU A 3 -0.52 5.27 -11.71
N LEU A 4 0.74 5.66 -11.52
CA LEU A 4 1.25 6.26 -10.30
C LEU A 4 0.81 7.70 -10.20
N LYS A 5 -0.20 7.96 -9.38
CA LYS A 5 -0.72 9.31 -9.19
C LYS A 5 0.05 10.10 -8.14
N LYS A 6 0.60 9.42 -7.13
CA LYS A 6 1.30 10.05 -6.00
C LYS A 6 2.37 9.12 -5.40
N LYS A 7 3.40 9.72 -4.81
CA LYS A 7 4.43 9.08 -3.98
C LYS A 7 4.45 9.78 -2.61
N LEU A 8 4.59 9.02 -1.53
CA LEU A 8 4.86 9.55 -0.18
C LEU A 8 6.27 9.19 0.21
N ASP A 9 7.10 10.18 0.54
CA ASP A 9 8.35 9.92 1.25
C ASP A 9 8.04 9.69 2.75
N ILE A 10 8.58 8.62 3.32
CA ILE A 10 8.41 8.24 4.73
C ILE A 10 9.80 7.97 5.31
N THR A 11 10.08 8.50 6.49
CA THR A 11 11.28 8.14 7.26
C THR A 11 10.87 7.36 8.50
N VAL A 12 11.45 6.18 8.70
CA VAL A 12 11.16 5.28 9.82
C VAL A 12 12.49 4.84 10.42
N GLU A 13 12.73 5.14 11.69
CA GLU A 13 13.95 4.71 12.41
C GLU A 13 15.28 5.06 11.68
N GLY A 14 15.27 6.15 10.89
CA GLY A 14 16.43 6.58 10.09
C GLY A 14 16.52 5.98 8.69
N GLU A 15 15.66 5.01 8.36
CA GLU A 15 15.51 4.45 7.02
C GLU A 15 14.50 5.25 6.20
N GLU A 16 14.82 5.47 4.92
CA GLU A 16 13.96 6.20 3.99
C GLU A 16 13.18 5.24 3.09
N TYR A 17 11.87 5.40 3.10
CA TYR A 17 10.92 4.63 2.30
C TYR A 17 10.11 5.55 1.39
N ILE A 18 9.60 4.96 0.32
CA ILE A 18 8.56 5.56 -0.51
C ILE A 18 7.34 4.66 -0.46
N MET A 19 6.18 5.22 -0.16
CA MET A 19 4.90 4.55 -0.36
C MET A 19 4.27 5.01 -1.66
N MET A 20 3.92 4.04 -2.52
CA MET A 20 3.26 4.30 -3.78
C MET A 20 2.34 3.14 -4.15
N PHE A 21 1.26 3.47 -4.87
CA PHE A 21 0.26 2.49 -5.28
C PHE A 21 0.12 2.51 -6.81
N ASP A 22 0.36 1.35 -7.41
CA ASP A 22 0.30 1.09 -8.85
C ASP A 22 -0.13 -0.37 -9.11
N MET A 23 -0.07 -0.81 -10.37
CA MET A 23 -0.43 -2.18 -10.73
C MET A 23 0.50 -3.23 -10.11
N LYS A 24 1.75 -2.87 -9.82
CA LYS A 24 2.68 -3.80 -9.16
C LYS A 24 2.30 -3.98 -7.70
N SER A 25 1.88 -2.91 -7.03
CA SER A 25 1.28 -3.02 -5.69
C SER A 25 0.06 -3.93 -5.70
N ILE A 26 -0.81 -3.84 -6.70
CA ILE A 26 -1.96 -4.77 -6.82
C ILE A 26 -1.48 -6.21 -7.00
N ALA A 27 -0.53 -6.46 -7.91
CA ALA A 27 -0.01 -7.80 -8.16
C ALA A 27 0.61 -8.43 -6.91
N VAL A 28 1.48 -7.69 -6.22
CA VAL A 28 2.12 -8.13 -4.96
C VAL A 28 1.06 -8.36 -3.88
N TYR A 29 0.08 -7.46 -3.74
CA TYR A 29 -1.00 -7.63 -2.79
C TYR A 29 -1.76 -8.95 -3.00
N GLN A 30 -2.13 -9.26 -4.25
CA GLN A 30 -2.87 -10.48 -4.57
C GLN A 30 -2.03 -11.74 -4.35
N GLU A 31 -0.71 -11.68 -4.59
CA GLU A 31 0.22 -12.78 -4.29
C GLU A 31 0.29 -13.05 -2.79
N LEU A 32 0.37 -12.01 -1.96
CA LEU A 32 0.46 -12.13 -0.50
C LEU A 32 -0.82 -12.64 0.15
N SER A 33 -1.97 -12.15 -0.33
CA SER A 33 -3.26 -12.33 0.35
C SER A 33 -4.12 -13.45 -0.25
N ASN A 34 -3.85 -13.85 -1.49
CA ASN A 34 -4.68 -14.77 -2.28
C ASN A 34 -6.16 -14.33 -2.39
N VAL A 35 -6.44 -13.02 -2.26
CA VAL A 35 -7.77 -12.43 -2.45
C VAL A 35 -7.75 -11.39 -3.56
N SER A 36 -8.93 -11.06 -4.09
CA SER A 36 -9.05 -9.99 -5.07
C SER A 36 -8.75 -8.62 -4.44
N PHE A 37 -8.23 -7.67 -5.22
CA PHE A 37 -8.02 -6.31 -4.74
C PHE A 37 -9.29 -5.68 -4.16
N ALA A 38 -10.45 -5.88 -4.80
CA ALA A 38 -11.71 -5.27 -4.36
C ALA A 38 -12.14 -5.78 -2.98
N GLU A 39 -11.99 -7.09 -2.74
CA GLU A 39 -12.27 -7.69 -1.44
C GLU A 39 -11.31 -7.18 -0.37
N GLY A 40 -10.02 -7.18 -0.68
CA GLY A 40 -8.98 -6.64 0.18
C GLY A 40 -9.21 -5.19 0.56
N PHE A 41 -9.48 -4.37 -0.44
CA PHE A 41 -9.71 -2.95 -0.26
C PHE A 41 -10.90 -2.68 0.65
N LEU A 42 -12.00 -3.45 0.53
CA LEU A 42 -13.14 -3.34 1.45
C LEU A 42 -12.74 -3.63 2.89
N LYS A 43 -11.99 -4.71 3.14
CA LYS A 43 -11.51 -5.08 4.47
C LYS A 43 -10.53 -4.05 5.04
N LEU A 44 -9.66 -3.48 4.19
CA LEU A 44 -8.79 -2.37 4.57
C LEU A 44 -9.59 -1.17 5.08
N GLN A 45 -10.69 -0.80 4.40
CA GLN A 45 -11.58 0.28 4.87
C GLN A 45 -12.28 -0.05 6.20
N LEU A 46 -12.40 -1.33 6.54
CA LEU A 46 -12.92 -1.82 7.83
C LEU A 46 -11.82 -1.95 8.89
N PHE A 47 -10.62 -1.40 8.64
CA PHE A 47 -9.47 -1.44 9.53
C PHE A 47 -8.98 -2.85 9.88
N ASP A 48 -9.19 -3.83 8.99
CA ASP A 48 -8.63 -5.17 9.17
C ASP A 48 -7.10 -5.11 9.24
N ASP A 49 -6.54 -5.69 10.30
CA ASP A 49 -5.10 -5.63 10.57
C ASP A 49 -4.27 -6.41 9.55
N ILE A 50 -4.75 -7.58 9.13
CA ILE A 50 -4.04 -8.42 8.16
C ILE A 50 -4.00 -7.72 6.82
N GLU A 51 -5.13 -7.14 6.39
CA GLU A 51 -5.20 -6.44 5.12
C GLU A 51 -4.42 -5.12 5.15
N ALA A 52 -4.42 -4.41 6.28
CA ALA A 52 -3.53 -3.27 6.47
C ALA A 52 -2.05 -3.65 6.28
N ILE A 53 -1.59 -4.74 6.89
CA ILE A 53 -0.23 -5.24 6.71
C ILE A 53 0.05 -5.60 5.24
N ASN A 54 -0.86 -6.34 4.59
CA ASN A 54 -0.70 -6.73 3.19
C ASN A 54 -0.63 -5.53 2.25
N PHE A 55 -1.45 -4.50 2.48
CA PHE A 55 -1.40 -3.26 1.71
C PHE A 55 -0.15 -2.44 1.99
N ILE A 56 0.32 -2.36 3.23
CA ILE A 56 1.59 -1.69 3.55
C ILE A 56 2.74 -2.42 2.86
N ALA A 57 2.81 -3.74 2.99
CA ALA A 57 3.85 -4.57 2.36
C ALA A 57 3.89 -4.39 0.83
N SER A 58 2.73 -4.30 0.19
CA SER A 58 2.62 -4.15 -1.26
C SER A 58 2.80 -2.72 -1.77
N THR A 59 2.81 -1.71 -0.90
CA THR A 59 2.95 -0.29 -1.30
C THR A 59 4.23 0.36 -0.81
N LEU A 60 4.79 -0.11 0.30
CA LEU A 60 6.03 0.40 0.88
C LEU A 60 7.24 -0.14 0.12
N ARG A 61 8.19 0.74 -0.18
CA ARG A 61 9.40 0.47 -0.97
C ARG A 61 10.57 1.18 -0.31
N LYS A 62 11.78 0.63 -0.42
CA LYS A 62 12.97 1.39 -0.02
C LYS A 62 13.16 2.53 -1.00
N LYS A 63 13.56 3.71 -0.52
CA LYS A 63 13.84 4.84 -1.41
C LYS A 63 15.01 4.56 -2.36
N SER A 64 15.94 3.69 -1.95
CA SER A 64 17.03 3.18 -2.80
C SER A 64 16.57 2.26 -3.93
N ASP A 65 15.37 1.66 -3.81
CA ASP A 65 14.79 0.75 -4.79
C ASP A 65 13.26 0.99 -4.92
N PRO A 66 12.85 2.11 -5.54
CA PRO A 66 11.46 2.56 -5.55
C PRO A 66 10.55 1.75 -6.48
N GLU A 67 11.09 0.83 -7.27
CA GLU A 67 10.32 0.03 -8.21
C GLU A 67 9.88 -1.31 -7.60
N GLU A 68 10.42 -1.69 -6.44
CA GLU A 68 10.14 -2.97 -5.78
C GLU A 68 9.38 -2.76 -4.45
N PRO A 69 8.10 -3.17 -4.35
CA PRO A 69 7.43 -3.38 -3.07
C PRO A 69 8.21 -4.32 -2.17
N LEU A 70 8.28 -4.01 -0.88
CA LEU A 70 8.93 -4.88 0.11
C LEU A 70 8.26 -6.26 0.17
N GLY A 71 6.94 -6.30 -0.03
CA GLY A 71 6.17 -7.53 -0.15
C GLY A 71 6.38 -8.48 1.04
N LYS A 72 6.67 -9.75 0.73
CA LYS A 72 6.80 -10.81 1.73
C LYS A 72 7.92 -10.56 2.74
N ASP A 73 9.01 -9.92 2.30
CA ASP A 73 10.14 -9.58 3.18
C ASP A 73 9.70 -8.67 4.34
N PHE A 74 8.79 -7.72 4.08
CA PHE A 74 8.23 -6.88 5.15
C PHE A 74 7.37 -7.67 6.13
N ILE A 75 6.64 -8.69 5.66
CA ILE A 75 5.80 -9.52 6.53
C ILE A 75 6.66 -10.40 7.44
N GLU A 76 7.74 -10.95 6.92
CA GLU A 76 8.62 -11.87 7.65
C GLU A 76 9.61 -11.16 8.56
N ASN A 77 10.17 -10.03 8.11
CA ASN A 77 11.30 -9.37 8.76
C ASN A 77 11.00 -7.93 9.21
N GLY A 78 9.85 -7.37 8.85
CA GLY A 78 9.47 -6.00 9.17
C GLY A 78 8.85 -5.84 10.57
N ASN A 79 8.80 -4.59 11.04
CA ASN A 79 8.13 -4.23 12.29
C ASN A 79 6.62 -4.06 12.05
N LEU A 80 5.87 -5.17 12.18
CA LEU A 80 4.41 -5.17 11.93
C LEU A 80 3.63 -4.31 12.92
N LEU A 81 4.10 -4.19 14.16
CA LEU A 81 3.46 -3.32 15.15
C LEU A 81 3.58 -1.85 14.75
N PHE A 82 4.76 -1.43 14.29
CA PHE A 82 4.97 -0.11 13.71
C PHE A 82 4.09 0.11 12.48
N ALA A 83 4.01 -0.89 11.59
CA ALA A 83 3.16 -0.83 10.40
C ALA A 83 1.71 -0.50 10.77
N LEU A 84 1.15 -1.24 11.73
CA LEU A 84 -0.23 -1.08 12.17
C LEU A 84 -0.46 0.23 12.94
N ALA A 85 0.48 0.65 13.77
CA ALA A 85 0.34 1.83 14.64
C ALA A 85 0.59 3.15 13.91
N VAL A 86 1.45 3.16 12.88
CA VAL A 86 1.94 4.40 12.25
C VAL A 86 1.59 4.46 10.77
N LEU A 87 1.73 3.36 10.03
CA LEU A 87 1.58 3.38 8.57
C LEU A 87 0.15 3.10 8.09
N ARG A 88 -0.70 2.48 8.89
CA ARG A 88 -2.07 2.08 8.49
C ARG A 88 -2.86 3.22 7.84
N LEU A 89 -2.97 4.35 8.53
CA LEU A 89 -3.74 5.50 8.03
C LEU A 89 -3.13 6.07 6.76
N ASN A 90 -1.79 6.15 6.70
CA ASN A 90 -1.08 6.58 5.50
C ASN A 90 -1.36 5.65 4.31
N ALA A 91 -1.36 4.33 4.52
CA ALA A 91 -1.66 3.36 3.47
C ALA A 91 -3.10 3.51 2.94
N ILE A 92 -4.09 3.65 3.84
CA ILE A 92 -5.49 3.90 3.47
C ILE A 92 -5.60 5.16 2.62
N ASP A 93 -5.06 6.28 3.11
CA ASP A 93 -5.12 7.57 2.44
C ASP A 93 -4.44 7.52 1.07
N TYR A 94 -3.28 6.90 0.97
CA TYR A 94 -2.52 6.86 -0.28
C TYR A 94 -3.14 5.96 -1.34
N ILE A 95 -3.69 4.82 -0.94
CA ILE A 95 -4.45 3.96 -1.84
C ILE A 95 -5.65 4.76 -2.35
N ASN A 96 -6.43 5.38 -1.46
CA ASN A 96 -7.59 6.20 -1.82
C ASN A 96 -7.23 7.35 -2.78
N MET A 97 -6.13 8.08 -2.52
CA MET A 97 -5.66 9.16 -3.40
C MET A 97 -5.20 8.66 -4.78
N SER A 98 -4.82 7.40 -4.89
CA SER A 98 -4.34 6.80 -6.14
C SER A 98 -5.49 6.22 -6.98
N LEU A 99 -6.66 6.01 -6.38
CA LEU A 99 -7.85 5.54 -7.12
C LEU A 99 -8.29 6.53 -8.21
N PRO A 100 -8.91 6.04 -9.29
CA PRO A 100 -9.58 6.89 -10.27
C PRO A 100 -10.71 7.71 -9.64
N ILE A 101 -10.63 9.04 -9.78
CA ILE A 101 -11.76 9.92 -9.47
C ILE A 101 -12.70 9.86 -10.67
N SER A 102 -13.93 9.40 -10.45
CA SER A 102 -14.98 9.42 -11.46
C SER A 102 -15.53 10.83 -11.60
N THR A 103 -15.40 11.42 -12.79
CA THR A 103 -16.11 12.66 -13.18
C THR A 103 -17.38 12.32 -13.97
N MET A 104 -18.17 11.35 -13.50
CA MET A 104 -19.48 11.10 -14.11
C MET A 104 -20.40 12.30 -13.82
N GLU A 105 -20.46 13.25 -14.77
CA GLU A 105 -21.54 14.22 -14.83
C GLU A 105 -22.86 13.45 -14.98
N LYS A 106 -23.74 13.57 -13.98
CA LYS A 106 -25.10 13.07 -14.12
C LYS A 106 -25.77 13.85 -15.26
N LYS A 107 -25.98 13.19 -16.40
CA LYS A 107 -26.90 13.67 -17.44
C LYS A 107 -28.35 13.55 -16.97
#